data_AF-A0A2V9B3M9-F1
#
_entry.id   AF-A0A2V9B3M9-F1
#
_cell.length_a   1.000
_cell.length_b   1.000
_cell.length_c   1.000
_cell.angle_alpha   90.00
_cell.angle_beta   90.00
_cell.angle_gamma   90.00
#
_symmetry.space_group_name_H-M   'P 1'
#
loop_
_entity.id
_entity.type
_entity.pdbx_description
1 polymer ?
#
loop_
_entity_poly.entity_id
_entity_poly.type
_entity_poly.pdbx_seq_one_letter_code
_entity_poly.pdbx_strand_id
1 'polypeptide(L)' 'MENLAKHIPRSHAKWVGWLLSQLSDEQIRDCFQSAGYLPEEVDGYTEVVKKRIAALNAL' A
#
# COMPACT_ATOMS: atom_id res chain seq x y z
N MET A 1 -7.74 7.16 -14.81
CA MET A 1 -7.63 6.40 -13.54
C MET A 1 -8.34 7.07 -12.36
N GLU A 2 -8.56 8.40 -12.34
CA GLU A 2 -9.11 9.15 -11.20
C GLU A 2 -10.55 8.82 -10.75
N ASN A 3 -11.33 8.04 -11.53
CA ASN A 3 -12.71 7.70 -11.17
C ASN A 3 -12.89 6.34 -10.48
N LEU A 4 -11.86 5.49 -10.43
CA LEU A 4 -11.99 4.12 -9.90
C LEU A 4 -12.19 4.07 -8.37
N ALA A 5 -11.66 5.04 -7.65
CA ALA A 5 -11.69 5.07 -6.18
C ALA A 5 -12.82 5.92 -5.58
N LYS A 6 -13.77 6.39 -6.40
CA LYS A 6 -14.89 7.23 -5.91
C LYS A 6 -15.99 6.37 -5.30
N HIS A 7 -16.65 6.90 -4.27
CA HIS A 7 -17.75 6.24 -3.57
C HIS A 7 -17.43 4.87 -2.95
N ILE A 8 -16.15 4.57 -2.67
CA ILE A 8 -15.79 3.36 -1.93
C ILE A 8 -16.31 3.48 -0.49
N PRO A 9 -17.13 2.52 0.00
CA PRO A 9 -17.53 2.48 1.41
C PRO A 9 -16.31 2.40 2.33
N ARG A 10 -16.33 3.13 3.46
CA ARG A 10 -15.21 3.12 4.43
C ARG A 10 -14.86 1.72 4.91
N SER A 11 -15.86 0.84 5.06
CA SER A 11 -15.65 -0.57 5.42
C SER A 11 -14.81 -1.33 4.40
N HIS A 12 -15.00 -1.08 3.10
CA HIS A 12 -14.19 -1.71 2.05
C HIS A 12 -12.77 -1.17 2.05
N ALA A 13 -12.60 0.15 2.23
CA ALA A 13 -11.28 0.77 2.35
C ALA A 13 -10.50 0.22 3.55
N LYS A 14 -11.18 0.06 4.70
CA LYS A 14 -10.62 -0.56 5.90
C LYS A 14 -10.26 -2.03 5.69
N TRP A 15 -11.12 -2.78 4.99
CA TRP A 15 -10.85 -4.18 4.63
C TRP A 15 -9.59 -4.32 3.76
N VAL A 16 -9.41 -3.43 2.77
CA VAL A 16 -8.17 -3.38 1.97
C VAL A 16 -6.96 -3.07 2.85
N GLY A 17 -7.07 -2.10 3.76
CA GLY A 17 -6.00 -1.81 4.73
C GLY A 17 -5.63 -3.04 5.56
N TRP A 18 -6.62 -3.78 6.06
CA TRP A 18 -6.39 -4.98 6.86
C TRP A 18 -5.69 -6.07 6.04
N LEU A 19 -6.15 -6.32 4.81
CA LEU A 19 -5.56 -7.32 3.93
C LEU A 19 -4.09 -6.98 3.61
N LEU A 20 -3.82 -5.73 3.22
CA LEU A 20 -2.46 -5.29 2.89
C LEU A 20 -1.53 -5.27 4.09
N SER A 21 -2.05 -5.10 5.30
CA SER A 21 -1.23 -5.09 6.53
C SER A 21 -0.63 -6.45 6.89
N GLN A 22 -1.01 -7.52 6.19
CA GLN A 22 -0.42 -8.84 6.34
C GLN A 22 0.90 -9.00 5.58
N LEU A 23 1.22 -8.07 4.68
CA LEU A 23 2.49 -8.06 3.96
C LEU A 23 3.63 -7.62 4.88
N SER A 24 4.74 -8.35 4.84
CA SER A 24 5.97 -7.90 5.48
C SER A 24 6.61 -6.73 4.72
N ASP A 25 7.46 -5.97 5.40
CA ASP A 25 8.24 -4.89 4.77
C ASP A 25 9.07 -5.41 3.58
N GLU A 26 9.61 -6.63 3.68
CA GLU A 26 10.37 -7.28 2.61
C GLU A 26 9.48 -7.60 1.41
N GLN A 27 8.27 -8.15 1.63
CA GLN A 27 7.32 -8.42 0.55
C GLN A 27 6.89 -7.14 -0.18
N ILE A 28 6.75 -6.02 0.54
CA ILE A 28 6.45 -4.72 -0.08
C ILE A 28 7.64 -4.24 -0.93
N ARG A 29 8.88 -4.36 -0.43
CA ARG A 29 10.08 -4.04 -1.21
C ARG A 29 10.18 -4.89 -2.48
N ASP A 30 9.94 -6.19 -2.35
CA ASP A 30 10.01 -7.14 -3.46
C ASP A 30 9.02 -6.80 -4.57
N CYS A 31 7.83 -6.29 -4.24
CA CYS A 31 6.88 -5.80 -5.24
C CYS A 31 7.48 -4.66 -6.08
N PHE A 32 8.16 -3.69 -5.45
CA PHE A 32 8.79 -2.58 -6.17
C PHE A 32 10.03 -3.03 -6.95
N GLN A 33 10.87 -3.88 -6.38
CA GLN A 33 12.04 -4.43 -7.08
C GLN A 33 11.62 -5.22 -8.33
N SER A 34 10.61 -6.08 -8.19
CA SER A 34 10.06 -6.87 -9.30
C SER A 34 9.42 -6.02 -10.38
N ALA A 35 8.97 -4.81 -10.04
CA ALA A 35 8.43 -3.83 -10.97
C ALA A 35 9.52 -2.94 -11.63
N GLY A 36 10.80 -3.16 -11.32
CA GLY A 36 11.93 -2.48 -11.96
C GLY A 36 12.30 -1.12 -11.37
N TYR A 37 11.84 -0.79 -10.16
CA TYR A 37 12.22 0.44 -9.46
C TYR A 37 13.69 0.40 -9.01
N LEU A 38 14.33 1.57 -8.93
CA LEU A 38 15.73 1.65 -8.50
C LEU A 38 15.85 1.37 -6.98
N PRO A 39 16.96 0.76 -6.52
CA PRO A 39 17.16 0.47 -5.10
C PRO A 39 16.98 1.69 -4.19
N GLU A 40 17.45 2.87 -4.61
CA GLU A 40 17.29 4.11 -3.84
C GLU A 40 15.83 4.58 -3.71
N GLU A 41 14.95 4.15 -4.60
CA GLU A 41 13.53 4.53 -4.60
C GLU A 41 12.66 3.53 -3.81
N VAL A 42 13.05 2.25 -3.79
CA VAL A 42 12.30 1.15 -3.19
C VAL A 42 11.99 1.40 -1.72
N ASP A 43 12.97 1.85 -0.94
CA ASP A 43 12.76 2.12 0.49
C ASP A 43 11.80 3.29 0.71
N GLY A 44 11.93 4.36 -0.08
CA GLY A 44 11.04 5.51 -0.02
C GLY A 44 9.59 5.14 -0.33
N TYR A 45 9.35 4.37 -1.40
CA TYR A 45 8.01 3.93 -1.78
C TYR A 45 7.43 2.91 -0.80
N THR A 46 8.26 2.01 -0.26
CA THR A 46 7.86 1.06 0.78
C THR A 46 7.31 1.79 2.01
N GLU A 47 8.01 2.81 2.49
CA GLU A 47 7.56 3.61 3.64
C GLU A 47 6.28 4.40 3.36
N VAL A 48 6.12 4.94 2.15
CA VAL A 48 4.87 5.59 1.74
C VAL A 48 3.70 4.60 1.76
N VAL A 49 3.87 3.41 1.20
CA VAL A 49 2.83 2.38 1.17
C VAL A 49 2.44 1.95 2.60
N LYS A 50 3.42 1.67 3.46
CA LYS A 50 3.17 1.31 4.87
C LYS A 50 2.34 2.38 5.59
N LYS A 51 2.67 3.65 5.41
CA LYS A 51 1.90 4.77 5.98
C LYS A 51 0.46 4.81 5.47
N ARG A 52 0.23 4.52 4.18
CA ARG A 52 -1.13 4.46 3.61
C ARG A 52 -1.92 3.28 4.13
N ILE A 53 -1.31 2.10 4.27
CA ILE A 53 -1.93 0.92 4.88
C ILE A 53 -2.36 1.23 6.33
N ALA A 54 -1.47 1.84 7.13
CA ALA A 54 -1.79 2.26 8.48
C ALA A 54 -2.96 3.25 8.53
N ALA A 55 -3.00 4.22 7.63
CA ALA A 55 -4.10 5.17 7.52
C ALA A 55 -5.44 4.49 7.16
N LEU A 56 -5.42 3.47 6.28
CA LEU A 56 -6.62 2.68 5.94
C LEU A 56 -7.11 1.84 7.13
N ASN A 57 -6.21 1.26 7.92
CA ASN A 57 -6.56 0.50 9.12
C ASN A 57 -7.20 1.38 10.21
N ALA A 58 -6.85 2.66 10.25
CA ALA A 58 -7.40 3.63 11.19
C ALA A 58 -8.75 4.23 10.77
N LEU A 59 -9.34 3.83 9.63
CA LEU A 59 -10.64 4.31 9.15
C LEU A 59 -11.84 3.87 10.00
#